data_AF-A0A2D8LZE9-F1
#
_entry.id   AF-A0A2D8LZE9-F1
#
_cell.length_a   1.000
_cell.length_b   1.000
_cell.length_c   1.000
_cell.angle_alpha   90.00
_cell.angle_beta   90.00
_cell.angle_gamma   90.00
#
_symmetry.space_group_name_H-M   'P 1'
#
loop_
_entity.id
_entity.type
_entity.pdbx_description
1 polymer ?
#
loop_
_entity_poly.entity_id
_entity_poly.type
_entity_poly.pdbx_seq_one_letter_code
_entity_poly.pdbx_strand_id
1 'polypeptide(L)'
;MSLLSLGRGLGSAAMHINAPRPVFSYITAKGDTIPATVPLSAVGNITEGTIVVEYRDDNPRSSSDGYQNIFYLGTSGSSNQVALVKYMANGELLFRVTRNNTHYLKFDYKPDAIVPGRTNRIALSFKAGGVAVALNGIVIATHNTNLMPASFADGFDIGQLAQGGNIFAGDISEFSFYDKALSVHDVRRLSRKTDIVDAEFSAARDIIAFMGQSNSLGDGSLVEAPSYTHAIKLLSKDLSQGIENYIDPYGYAANPTFANLFNSTNNKFSYGGVVCDAVMGITGRETVALPVNMGGTGLVDPANWGVISEVTGQSVMNERSYAAIKTLQTAQQFGNLKAVVWHQGETDAASGVSGANYASVLTDFYNVIRRHVGNVPIITIALHDEPPSGYLTWNDIQTAQKAFTYPNHTVVSAEGKEAQSGNETHLSATGLIDLGGDIADAITA
;
A
#
# COMPACT_ATOMS: atom_id res chain seq x y z
N MET A 1 33.04 25.85 -20.50
CA MET A 1 32.57 26.94 -19.61
C MET A 1 31.51 26.36 -18.71
N SER A 2 31.76 26.43 -17.40
CA SER A 2 30.91 25.96 -16.31
C SER A 2 29.72 26.91 -16.12
N LEU A 3 28.53 26.36 -15.90
CA LEU A 3 27.38 27.10 -15.36
C LEU A 3 26.88 26.37 -14.11
N LEU A 4 27.48 26.74 -12.97
CA LEU A 4 26.86 26.63 -11.66
C LEU A 4 25.63 27.55 -11.62
N SER A 5 24.47 26.98 -11.32
CA SER A 5 23.30 27.74 -10.85
C SER A 5 23.25 27.65 -9.33
N LEU A 6 23.45 28.80 -8.67
CA LEU A 6 23.18 29.02 -7.24
C LEU A 6 21.92 29.88 -7.12
N GLY A 7 20.84 29.30 -6.60
CA GLY A 7 19.64 30.00 -6.19
C GLY A 7 19.36 29.80 -4.70
N ARG A 8 19.52 30.87 -3.91
CA ARG A 8 18.97 31.06 -2.55
C ARG A 8 17.43 31.25 -2.65
N GLY A 9 16.57 30.92 -1.71
CA GLY A 9 16.68 30.33 -0.37
C GLY A 9 15.28 30.22 0.26
N LEU A 10 15.20 29.56 1.42
CA LEU A 10 14.36 29.83 2.61
C LEU A 10 14.03 28.51 3.37
N GLY A 11 14.69 28.35 4.52
CA GLY A 11 14.15 27.75 5.74
C GLY A 11 13.51 26.35 5.68
N SER A 12 14.32 25.30 5.55
CA SER A 12 14.10 24.09 6.34
C SER A 12 15.44 23.69 6.95
N ALA A 13 15.43 23.24 8.20
CA ALA A 13 16.61 22.69 8.84
C ALA A 13 17.10 21.52 7.99
N ALA A 14 18.09 21.77 7.14
CA ALA A 14 18.78 20.74 6.38
C ALA A 14 19.52 19.88 7.40
N MET A 15 18.83 18.85 7.89
CA MET A 15 19.47 17.69 8.47
C MET A 15 20.53 17.28 7.44
N HIS A 16 21.82 17.42 7.77
CA HIS A 16 22.89 17.00 6.88
C HIS A 16 22.78 15.49 6.70
N ILE A 17 22.07 15.06 5.65
CA ILE A 17 21.81 13.66 5.36
C ILE A 17 23.09 13.06 4.80
N ASN A 18 23.73 12.16 5.55
CA ASN A 18 24.75 11.23 5.05
C ASN A 18 24.09 10.19 4.13
N ALA A 19 23.48 10.65 3.03
CA ALA A 19 23.04 9.74 2.00
C ALA A 19 24.29 9.25 1.25
N PRO A 20 24.42 7.94 0.98
CA PRO A 20 25.42 7.45 0.04
C PRO A 20 25.33 8.27 -1.25
N ARG A 21 26.47 8.59 -1.87
CA ARG A 21 26.49 9.23 -3.19
C ARG A 21 26.40 8.16 -4.27
N PRO A 22 25.56 8.33 -5.30
CA PRO A 22 25.55 7.42 -6.42
C PRO A 22 26.87 7.51 -7.20
N VAL A 23 27.25 6.41 -7.84
CA VAL A 23 28.38 6.36 -8.79
C VAL A 23 28.07 7.24 -9.99
N PHE A 24 26.84 7.15 -10.48
CA PHE A 24 26.30 8.05 -11.48
C PHE A 24 24.81 8.25 -11.25
N SER A 25 24.33 9.42 -11.66
CA SER A 25 22.92 9.80 -11.61
C SER A 25 22.59 10.61 -12.85
N TYR A 26 21.52 10.23 -13.52
CA TYR A 26 20.90 11.00 -14.59
C TYR A 26 19.63 11.61 -14.02
N ILE A 27 19.56 12.94 -14.01
CA ILE A 27 18.39 13.69 -13.58
C ILE A 27 18.02 14.61 -14.73
N THR A 28 16.80 14.49 -15.23
CA THR A 28 16.32 15.26 -16.37
C THR A 28 15.11 16.10 -15.98
N ALA A 29 14.87 17.21 -16.69
CA ALA A 29 13.61 17.93 -16.54
C ALA A 29 12.48 17.12 -17.19
N LYS A 30 11.22 17.43 -16.85
CA LYS A 30 10.06 16.73 -17.43
C LYS A 30 10.07 16.87 -18.97
N GLY A 31 10.15 15.74 -19.69
CA GLY A 31 10.19 15.69 -21.16
C GLY A 31 11.60 15.59 -21.78
N ASP A 32 12.65 15.65 -20.97
CA ASP A 32 14.02 15.40 -21.41
C ASP A 32 14.35 13.90 -21.38
N THR A 33 15.08 13.43 -22.39
CA THR A 33 15.43 12.01 -22.54
C THR A 33 16.69 11.63 -21.75
N ILE A 34 16.58 10.64 -20.87
CA ILE A 34 17.73 9.91 -20.33
C ILE A 34 18.35 9.06 -21.45
N PRO A 35 19.68 8.84 -21.48
CA PRO A 35 20.29 7.89 -22.42
C PRO A 35 19.62 6.51 -22.33
N ALA A 36 19.21 5.96 -23.48
CA ALA A 36 18.58 4.64 -23.55
C ALA A 36 19.51 3.50 -23.06
N THR A 37 20.83 3.71 -23.15
CA THR A 37 21.85 2.77 -22.69
C THR A 37 22.96 3.50 -21.94
N VAL A 38 23.46 2.86 -20.87
CA VAL A 38 24.66 3.29 -20.15
C VAL A 38 25.72 2.20 -20.31
N PRO A 39 26.78 2.42 -21.11
CA PRO A 39 27.80 1.41 -21.36
C PRO A 39 28.49 0.90 -20.09
N LEU A 40 28.64 -0.42 -19.98
CA LEU A 40 29.26 -1.13 -18.86
C LEU A 40 30.74 -0.78 -18.63
N SER A 41 31.41 -0.16 -19.61
CA SER A 41 32.77 0.36 -19.45
C SER A 41 32.89 1.38 -18.31
N ALA A 42 31.76 1.88 -17.78
CA ALA A 42 31.69 2.75 -16.62
C ALA A 42 31.54 2.02 -15.25
N VAL A 43 31.28 0.71 -15.21
CA VAL A 43 30.76 0.04 -13.99
C VAL A 43 31.41 -1.30 -13.60
N GLY A 44 32.08 -2.01 -14.52
CA GLY A 44 32.86 -3.22 -14.19
C GLY A 44 32.05 -4.46 -13.76
N ASN A 45 32.69 -5.43 -13.07
CA ASN A 45 32.02 -6.65 -12.56
C ASN A 45 31.16 -6.33 -11.32
N ILE A 46 29.88 -6.03 -11.55
CA ILE A 46 28.92 -5.75 -10.48
C ILE A 46 28.47 -7.06 -9.82
N THR A 47 28.67 -7.19 -8.51
CA THR A 47 28.17 -8.32 -7.68
C THR A 47 27.14 -7.88 -6.64
N GLU A 48 27.05 -6.57 -6.42
CA GLU A 48 26.09 -5.88 -5.57
C GLU A 48 25.82 -4.49 -6.12
N GLY A 49 24.71 -3.88 -5.71
CA GLY A 49 24.40 -2.52 -6.07
C GLY A 49 23.04 -2.07 -5.57
N THR A 50 22.74 -0.81 -5.81
CA THR A 50 21.41 -0.24 -5.62
C THR A 50 21.04 0.61 -6.82
N ILE A 51 19.83 0.42 -7.32
CA ILE A 51 19.26 1.17 -8.44
C ILE A 51 18.09 1.96 -7.89
N VAL A 52 18.00 3.23 -8.26
CA VAL A 52 16.84 4.08 -7.99
C VAL A 52 16.33 4.63 -9.30
N VAL A 53 15.06 4.42 -9.58
CA VAL A 53 14.40 4.92 -10.79
C VAL A 53 13.19 5.73 -10.39
N GLU A 54 13.04 6.88 -11.03
CA GLU A 54 11.84 7.68 -11.00
C GLU A 54 11.24 7.74 -12.39
N TYR A 55 9.96 7.43 -12.46
CA TYR A 55 9.24 7.41 -13.72
C TYR A 55 7.78 7.84 -13.53
N ARG A 56 7.18 8.32 -14.61
CA ARG A 56 5.75 8.64 -14.72
C ARG A 56 5.17 7.80 -15.83
N ASP A 57 4.07 7.13 -15.50
CA ASP A 57 3.29 6.34 -16.44
C ASP A 57 1.89 6.93 -16.51
N ASP A 58 1.58 7.60 -17.61
CA ASP A 58 0.25 8.19 -17.85
C ASP A 58 -0.78 7.12 -18.21
N ASN A 59 -0.33 5.95 -18.66
CA ASN A 59 -1.20 4.84 -19.05
C ASN A 59 -0.66 3.50 -18.53
N PRO A 60 -0.67 3.27 -17.20
CA PRO A 60 -0.18 2.03 -16.62
C PRO A 60 -0.97 0.82 -17.11
N ARG A 61 -2.19 1.00 -17.63
CA ARG A 61 -3.05 -0.07 -18.17
C ARG A 61 -3.17 0.06 -19.69
N SER A 62 -2.71 -0.92 -20.45
CA SER A 62 -3.01 -1.00 -21.88
C SER A 62 -3.67 -2.32 -22.22
N SER A 63 -4.40 -2.41 -23.33
CA SER A 63 -4.90 -3.68 -23.84
C SER A 63 -3.90 -4.40 -24.77
N SER A 64 -2.70 -3.86 -24.94
CA SER A 64 -1.68 -4.40 -25.85
C SER A 64 -0.82 -5.45 -25.15
N ASP A 65 -0.49 -6.54 -25.84
CA ASP A 65 0.42 -7.55 -25.32
C ASP A 65 1.89 -7.16 -25.54
N GLY A 66 2.77 -7.62 -24.66
CA GLY A 66 4.21 -7.33 -24.69
C GLY A 66 4.73 -6.63 -23.44
N TYR A 67 5.99 -6.21 -23.49
CA TYR A 67 6.73 -5.72 -22.33
C TYR A 67 7.33 -4.34 -22.58
N GLN A 68 7.40 -3.53 -21.53
CA GLN A 68 8.07 -2.24 -21.52
C GLN A 68 9.17 -2.22 -20.47
N ASN A 69 10.37 -1.82 -20.88
CA ASN A 69 11.53 -1.82 -19.99
C ASN A 69 11.59 -0.52 -19.19
N ILE A 70 11.44 -0.58 -17.87
CA ILE A 70 11.73 0.59 -17.02
C ILE A 70 13.24 0.66 -16.78
N PHE A 71 13.82 -0.44 -16.27
CA PHE A 71 15.26 -0.65 -16.29
C PHE A 71 15.63 -2.12 -16.37
N TYR A 72 16.82 -2.37 -16.90
CA TYR A 72 17.36 -3.71 -17.03
C TYR A 72 18.87 -3.68 -16.84
N LEU A 73 19.39 -4.60 -16.03
CA LEU A 73 20.80 -4.83 -15.77
C LEU A 73 21.18 -6.25 -16.22
N GLY A 74 22.02 -6.35 -17.25
CA GLY A 74 22.40 -7.60 -17.94
C GLY A 74 22.12 -7.52 -19.46
N THR A 75 22.26 -8.63 -20.20
CA THR A 75 21.90 -8.67 -21.64
C THR A 75 20.41 -8.85 -21.83
N SER A 76 19.80 -8.15 -22.78
CA SER A 76 18.45 -8.46 -23.26
C SER A 76 18.36 -9.93 -23.70
N GLY A 77 17.50 -10.72 -23.05
CA GLY A 77 17.38 -12.16 -23.31
C GLY A 77 18.47 -13.02 -22.65
N SER A 78 19.25 -12.48 -21.71
CA SER A 78 20.20 -13.26 -20.93
C SER A 78 19.51 -14.16 -19.91
N SER A 79 20.26 -15.16 -19.47
CA SER A 79 19.92 -16.01 -18.35
C SER A 79 20.19 -15.35 -16.98
N ASN A 80 20.80 -14.16 -16.96
CA ASN A 80 21.43 -13.50 -15.81
C ASN A 80 21.09 -12.00 -15.79
N GLN A 81 20.03 -11.62 -15.07
CA GLN A 81 19.53 -10.24 -15.10
C GLN A 81 18.97 -9.78 -13.76
N VAL A 82 18.96 -8.46 -13.57
CA VAL A 82 18.11 -7.75 -12.62
C VAL A 82 17.27 -6.77 -13.42
N ALA A 83 15.95 -6.87 -13.37
CA ALA A 83 15.07 -6.07 -14.22
C ALA A 83 13.79 -5.63 -13.51
N LEU A 84 13.30 -4.47 -13.94
CA LEU A 84 11.95 -4.00 -13.73
C LEU A 84 11.30 -3.76 -15.08
N VAL A 85 10.27 -4.56 -15.36
CA VAL A 85 9.57 -4.54 -16.64
C VAL A 85 8.09 -4.35 -16.35
N LYS A 86 7.40 -3.55 -17.16
CA LYS A 86 5.94 -3.45 -17.14
C LYS A 86 5.37 -4.40 -18.19
N TYR A 87 4.44 -5.27 -17.80
CA TYR A 87 3.67 -6.07 -18.75
C TYR A 87 2.52 -5.22 -19.29
N MET A 88 2.41 -5.05 -20.61
CA MET A 88 1.51 -4.07 -21.19
C MET A 88 0.04 -4.45 -21.09
N ALA A 89 -0.28 -5.74 -21.12
CA ALA A 89 -1.66 -6.23 -21.26
C ALA A 89 -2.49 -6.04 -19.99
N ASN A 90 -1.83 -6.05 -18.83
CA ASN A 90 -2.46 -5.83 -17.55
C ASN A 90 -1.76 -4.73 -16.74
N GLY A 91 -0.62 -4.19 -17.19
CA GLY A 91 0.13 -3.15 -16.49
C GLY A 91 0.93 -3.62 -15.28
N GLU A 92 1.07 -4.93 -15.07
CA GLU A 92 1.81 -5.47 -13.93
C GLU A 92 3.29 -5.06 -13.98
N LEU A 93 3.82 -4.65 -12.83
CA LEU A 93 5.25 -4.45 -12.65
C LEU A 93 5.90 -5.77 -12.26
N LEU A 94 6.85 -6.19 -13.08
CA LEU A 94 7.55 -7.45 -12.96
C LEU A 94 8.96 -7.16 -12.48
N PHE A 95 9.20 -7.45 -11.21
CA PHE A 95 10.53 -7.42 -10.61
C PHE A 95 11.16 -8.80 -10.79
N ARG A 96 12.32 -8.83 -11.45
CA ARG A 96 13.02 -10.06 -11.82
C ARG A 96 14.46 -10.03 -11.34
N VAL A 97 14.86 -11.09 -10.67
CA VAL A 97 16.26 -11.51 -10.55
C VAL A 97 16.36 -12.90 -11.16
N THR A 98 17.01 -13.00 -12.32
CA THR A 98 17.18 -14.26 -13.05
C THR A 98 18.64 -14.65 -13.00
N ARG A 99 18.94 -15.92 -12.70
CA ARG A 99 20.28 -16.50 -12.86
C ARG A 99 20.16 -17.85 -13.57
N ASN A 100 20.98 -18.07 -14.59
CA ASN A 100 20.95 -19.27 -15.43
C ASN A 100 19.53 -19.71 -15.88
N ASN A 101 18.68 -18.75 -16.29
CA ASN A 101 17.27 -18.95 -16.71
C ASN A 101 16.29 -19.30 -15.59
N THR A 102 16.75 -19.31 -14.34
CA THR A 102 15.89 -19.50 -13.17
C THR A 102 15.59 -18.15 -12.53
N HIS A 103 14.32 -17.83 -12.32
CA HIS A 103 13.92 -16.67 -11.54
C HIS A 103 14.09 -16.96 -10.05
N TYR A 104 15.00 -16.25 -9.39
CA TYR A 104 15.22 -16.32 -7.95
C TYR A 104 14.39 -15.28 -7.20
N LEU A 105 14.16 -14.12 -7.82
CA LEU A 105 13.10 -13.22 -7.42
C LEU A 105 12.12 -13.10 -8.57
N LYS A 106 10.88 -13.50 -8.32
CA LYS A 106 9.72 -13.22 -9.16
C LYS A 106 8.70 -12.54 -8.29
N PHE A 107 8.65 -11.22 -8.38
CA PHE A 107 7.66 -10.43 -7.67
C PHE A 107 6.89 -9.63 -8.70
N ASP A 108 5.60 -9.92 -8.78
CA ASP A 108 4.67 -9.31 -9.72
C ASP A 108 3.79 -8.37 -8.91
N TYR A 109 3.60 -7.17 -9.43
CA TYR A 109 2.84 -6.14 -8.76
C TYR A 109 1.71 -5.69 -9.68
N LYS A 110 0.48 -5.86 -9.24
CA LYS A 110 -0.70 -5.39 -9.97
C LYS A 110 -0.55 -3.92 -10.42
N PRO A 111 -1.04 -3.59 -11.63
CA PRO A 111 -1.00 -2.22 -12.18
C PRO A 111 -1.58 -1.18 -11.23
N ASP A 112 -2.55 -1.58 -10.43
CA ASP A 112 -3.34 -0.69 -9.57
C ASP A 112 -2.56 -0.18 -8.39
N ALA A 113 -1.36 -0.70 -8.14
CA ALA A 113 -0.43 -0.12 -7.19
C ALA A 113 0.31 1.12 -7.75
N ILE A 114 0.26 1.35 -9.07
CA ILE A 114 0.82 2.52 -9.74
C ILE A 114 -0.29 3.50 -10.03
N VAL A 115 -0.17 4.71 -9.48
CA VAL A 115 -1.17 5.76 -9.68
C VAL A 115 -0.93 6.41 -11.04
N PRO A 116 -1.90 6.34 -11.98
CA PRO A 116 -1.75 6.91 -13.32
C PRO A 116 -1.39 8.39 -13.28
N GLY A 117 -0.42 8.79 -14.10
CA GLY A 117 0.03 10.16 -14.26
C GLY A 117 0.72 10.79 -13.06
N ARG A 118 0.94 10.02 -11.99
CA ARG A 118 1.78 10.42 -10.86
C ARG A 118 3.20 9.90 -11.03
N THR A 119 4.13 10.61 -10.41
CA THR A 119 5.52 10.18 -10.33
C THR A 119 5.63 9.00 -9.37
N ASN A 120 6.23 7.93 -9.85
CA ASN A 120 6.54 6.74 -9.08
C ASN A 120 8.04 6.64 -8.92
N ARG A 121 8.48 6.16 -7.76
CA ARG A 121 9.89 6.01 -7.45
C ARG A 121 10.15 4.65 -6.83
N ILE A 122 11.06 3.92 -7.44
CA ILE A 122 11.45 2.58 -7.05
C ILE A 122 12.91 2.59 -6.65
N ALA A 123 13.22 1.92 -5.54
CA ALA A 123 14.58 1.59 -5.17
C ALA A 123 14.73 0.08 -5.05
N LEU A 124 15.75 -0.47 -5.70
CA LEU A 124 16.10 -1.88 -5.67
C LEU A 124 17.55 -2.00 -5.22
N SER A 125 17.77 -2.63 -4.06
CA SER A 125 19.12 -3.02 -3.63
C SER A 125 19.30 -4.52 -3.77
N PHE A 126 20.48 -4.94 -4.22
CA PHE A 126 20.79 -6.33 -4.49
C PHE A 126 22.24 -6.66 -4.13
N LYS A 127 22.45 -7.88 -3.61
CA LYS A 127 23.73 -8.55 -3.37
C LYS A 127 23.48 -10.05 -3.24
N ALA A 128 24.54 -10.85 -3.28
CA ALA A 128 24.43 -12.27 -2.92
C ALA A 128 23.79 -12.42 -1.52
N GLY A 129 22.69 -13.18 -1.43
CA GLY A 129 21.95 -13.34 -0.18
C GLY A 129 21.26 -12.07 0.30
N GLY A 130 20.89 -11.14 -0.58
CA GLY A 130 20.21 -9.91 -0.15
C GLY A 130 19.54 -9.16 -1.29
N VAL A 131 18.22 -9.04 -1.25
CA VAL A 131 17.45 -8.11 -2.09
C VAL A 131 16.50 -7.30 -1.21
N ALA A 132 16.35 -6.01 -1.53
CA ALA A 132 15.33 -5.15 -0.96
C ALA A 132 14.71 -4.29 -2.06
N VAL A 133 13.38 -4.28 -2.13
CA VAL A 133 12.59 -3.51 -3.09
C VAL A 133 11.69 -2.55 -2.32
N ALA A 134 11.74 -1.28 -2.67
CA ALA A 134 10.79 -0.30 -2.18
C ALA A 134 10.16 0.50 -3.31
N LEU A 135 8.86 0.76 -3.18
CA LEU A 135 8.05 1.56 -4.09
C LEU A 135 7.42 2.70 -3.29
N ASN A 136 7.63 3.94 -3.72
CA ASN A 136 7.03 5.15 -3.15
C ASN A 136 7.17 5.27 -1.62
N GLY A 137 8.31 4.82 -1.07
CA GLY A 137 8.61 4.87 0.37
C GLY A 137 8.13 3.67 1.20
N ILE A 138 7.57 2.63 0.56
CA ILE A 138 7.11 1.38 1.19
C ILE A 138 7.99 0.24 0.70
N VAL A 139 8.53 -0.56 1.62
CA VAL A 139 9.31 -1.76 1.30
C VAL A 139 8.32 -2.86 0.97
N ILE A 140 8.33 -3.34 -0.27
CA ILE A 140 7.35 -4.32 -0.78
C ILE A 140 7.93 -5.73 -0.85
N ALA A 141 9.27 -5.85 -0.90
CA ALA A 141 9.93 -7.14 -0.85
C ALA A 141 11.31 -7.04 -0.20
N THR A 142 11.65 -8.03 0.62
CA THR A 142 13.00 -8.30 1.11
C THR A 142 13.27 -9.78 1.04
N HIS A 143 14.52 -10.16 0.77
CA HIS A 143 14.93 -11.55 0.69
C HIS A 143 16.41 -11.69 1.04
N ASN A 144 16.79 -12.68 1.84
CA ASN A 144 18.17 -12.89 2.29
C ASN A 144 18.84 -14.17 1.73
N THR A 145 18.15 -14.93 0.88
CA THR A 145 18.70 -16.18 0.27
C THR A 145 18.81 -16.11 -1.25
N ASN A 146 18.62 -14.93 -1.85
CA ASN A 146 18.66 -14.79 -3.31
C ASN A 146 20.05 -15.06 -3.89
N LEU A 147 20.09 -15.90 -4.92
CA LEU A 147 21.29 -16.12 -5.72
C LEU A 147 21.36 -15.07 -6.81
N MET A 148 22.36 -14.19 -6.71
CA MET A 148 22.63 -13.20 -7.76
C MET A 148 23.38 -13.84 -8.94
N PRO A 149 23.21 -13.31 -10.16
CA PRO A 149 24.14 -13.56 -11.26
C PRO A 149 25.60 -13.35 -10.84
N ALA A 150 26.50 -14.16 -11.39
CA ALA A 150 27.94 -14.06 -11.10
C ALA A 150 28.58 -12.81 -11.73
N SER A 151 27.99 -12.31 -12.81
CA SER A 151 28.35 -11.06 -13.48
C SER A 151 27.17 -10.57 -14.34
N PHE A 152 27.22 -9.30 -14.71
CA PHE A 152 26.33 -8.70 -15.70
C PHE A 152 27.19 -8.30 -16.89
N ALA A 153 26.99 -8.94 -18.04
CA ALA A 153 27.92 -8.83 -19.18
C ALA A 153 27.73 -7.54 -20.00
N ASP A 154 26.51 -6.96 -20.03
CA ASP A 154 26.15 -5.91 -21.02
C ASP A 154 25.62 -4.59 -20.44
N GLY A 155 25.48 -4.45 -19.12
CA GLY A 155 25.33 -3.16 -18.44
C GLY A 155 23.89 -2.76 -18.23
N PHE A 156 23.60 -1.45 -18.34
CA PHE A 156 22.29 -0.90 -18.04
C PHE A 156 21.55 -0.44 -19.29
N ASP A 157 20.32 -0.89 -19.38
CA ASP A 157 19.29 -0.44 -20.32
C ASP A 157 18.23 0.32 -19.52
N ILE A 158 17.92 1.56 -19.92
CA ILE A 158 17.00 2.45 -19.20
C ILE A 158 15.91 2.89 -20.17
N GLY A 159 14.64 2.60 -19.85
CA GLY A 159 13.50 2.96 -20.71
C GLY A 159 13.38 2.19 -22.03
N GLN A 160 14.43 1.49 -22.47
CA GLN A 160 14.47 0.73 -23.72
C GLN A 160 15.61 -0.29 -23.63
N LEU A 161 15.50 -1.43 -24.31
CA LEU A 161 16.63 -2.37 -24.43
C LEU A 161 17.66 -1.84 -25.45
N ALA A 162 18.94 -2.22 -25.32
CA ALA A 162 20.00 -1.75 -26.22
C ALA A 162 19.72 -1.97 -27.72
N GLN A 163 18.98 -3.02 -28.07
CA GLN A 163 18.60 -3.35 -29.46
C GLN A 163 17.35 -2.60 -29.96
N GLY A 164 16.82 -1.68 -29.17
CA GLY A 164 15.67 -0.86 -29.53
C GLY A 164 14.29 -1.44 -29.17
N GLY A 165 14.22 -2.64 -28.61
CA GLY A 165 12.96 -3.29 -28.20
C GLY A 165 12.42 -2.85 -26.83
N ASN A 166 11.15 -3.17 -26.57
CA ASN A 166 10.47 -2.95 -25.28
C ASN A 166 10.55 -1.52 -24.75
N ILE A 167 10.22 -0.54 -25.59
CA ILE A 167 10.26 0.88 -25.25
C ILE A 167 9.20 1.21 -24.19
N PHE A 168 9.62 1.86 -23.10
CA PHE A 168 8.72 2.41 -22.09
C PHE A 168 7.97 3.63 -22.61
N ALA A 169 6.64 3.53 -22.63
CA ALA A 169 5.75 4.62 -23.02
C ALA A 169 5.40 5.48 -21.81
N GLY A 170 6.40 6.17 -21.28
CA GLY A 170 6.29 7.12 -20.17
C GLY A 170 7.56 7.94 -20.01
N ASP A 171 7.60 8.77 -18.97
CA ASP A 171 8.77 9.61 -18.70
C ASP A 171 9.63 8.94 -17.63
N ILE A 172 10.94 8.79 -17.86
CA ILE A 172 11.90 8.48 -16.79
C ILE A 172 12.67 9.76 -16.51
N SER A 173 12.48 10.33 -15.31
CA SER A 173 13.05 11.62 -14.91
C SER A 173 14.31 11.48 -14.06
N GLU A 174 14.50 10.33 -13.41
CA GLU A 174 15.70 10.06 -12.62
C GLU A 174 16.11 8.60 -12.73
N PHE A 175 17.41 8.38 -12.92
CA PHE A 175 18.05 7.08 -12.76
C PHE A 175 19.35 7.25 -11.97
N SER A 176 19.50 6.53 -10.87
CA SER A 176 20.70 6.56 -10.04
C SER A 176 21.20 5.15 -9.75
N PHE A 177 22.52 4.96 -9.85
CA PHE A 177 23.17 3.71 -9.49
C PHE A 177 24.20 3.90 -8.38
N TYR A 178 24.19 2.98 -7.44
CA TYR A 178 25.16 2.84 -6.35
C TYR A 178 25.86 1.49 -6.50
N ASP A 179 27.18 1.46 -6.46
CA ASP A 179 28.02 0.25 -6.54
C ASP A 179 28.03 -0.59 -5.24
N LYS A 180 27.09 -0.29 -4.33
CA LYS A 180 26.94 -0.97 -3.05
C LYS A 180 25.49 -1.32 -2.81
N ALA A 181 25.27 -2.49 -2.20
CA ALA A 181 23.99 -2.80 -1.60
C ALA A 181 23.76 -1.89 -0.40
N LEU A 182 22.68 -1.12 -0.43
CA LEU A 182 22.29 -0.22 0.64
C LEU A 182 21.38 -0.94 1.66
N SER A 183 21.28 -0.37 2.85
CA SER A 183 20.40 -0.88 3.89
C SER A 183 18.93 -0.80 3.47
N VAL A 184 18.05 -1.64 4.03
CA VAL A 184 16.59 -1.55 3.81
C VAL A 184 16.06 -0.15 4.16
N HIS A 185 16.63 0.46 5.20
CA HIS A 185 16.29 1.82 5.61
C HIS A 185 16.64 2.84 4.52
N ASP A 186 17.83 2.76 3.92
CA ASP A 186 18.25 3.65 2.84
C ASP A 186 17.45 3.41 1.55
N VAL A 187 17.16 2.15 1.21
CA VAL A 187 16.30 1.80 0.06
C VAL A 187 14.92 2.44 0.22
N ARG A 188 14.30 2.27 1.40
CA ARG A 188 13.02 2.92 1.73
C ARG A 188 13.12 4.43 1.57
N ARG A 189 14.14 5.05 2.16
CA ARG A 189 14.36 6.51 2.12
C ARG A 189 14.56 7.02 0.70
N LEU A 190 15.35 6.33 -0.12
CA LEU A 190 15.62 6.70 -1.52
C LEU A 190 14.41 6.52 -2.43
N SER A 191 13.52 5.56 -2.15
CA SER A 191 12.26 5.40 -2.89
C SER A 191 11.18 6.43 -2.51
N ARG A 192 11.42 7.23 -1.46
CA ARG A 192 10.46 8.23 -1.00
C ARG A 192 10.70 9.55 -1.73
N LYS A 193 9.84 9.87 -2.69
CA LYS A 193 9.61 11.24 -3.16
C LYS A 193 8.19 11.63 -2.78
N THR A 194 7.96 12.91 -2.52
CA THR A 194 6.72 13.47 -1.97
C THR A 194 5.47 12.98 -2.69
N ASP A 195 4.36 13.00 -1.96
CA ASP A 195 3.29 12.02 -2.01
C ASP A 195 2.37 12.03 -3.23
N ILE A 196 1.41 11.10 -3.23
CA ILE A 196 0.49 10.87 -4.35
C ILE A 196 -0.40 12.11 -4.61
N VAL A 197 -0.57 12.96 -3.61
CA VAL A 197 -1.44 14.14 -3.64
C VAL A 197 -0.77 15.31 -2.93
N ASP A 198 -1.14 16.51 -3.34
CA ASP A 198 -0.79 17.72 -2.60
C ASP A 198 -1.77 17.86 -1.43
N ALA A 199 -1.26 18.01 -0.21
CA ALA A 199 -2.06 18.05 1.00
C ALA A 199 -1.61 19.18 1.93
N GLU A 200 -2.55 19.79 2.63
CA GLU A 200 -2.29 20.72 3.72
C GLU A 200 -2.53 20.04 5.07
N PHE A 201 -1.46 19.85 5.82
CA PHE A 201 -1.51 19.20 7.12
C PHE A 201 -2.21 20.10 8.16
N SER A 202 -3.20 19.53 8.85
CA SER A 202 -3.82 20.16 10.01
C SER A 202 -3.58 19.35 11.28
N ALA A 203 -2.87 19.93 12.24
CA ALA A 203 -2.67 19.34 13.56
C ALA A 203 -3.97 19.26 14.39
N ALA A 204 -5.04 19.96 13.99
CA ALA A 204 -6.35 19.96 14.64
C ALA A 204 -7.32 18.93 14.04
N ARG A 205 -6.86 18.16 13.05
CA ARG A 205 -7.64 17.15 12.34
C ARG A 205 -7.26 15.76 12.81
N ASP A 206 -8.27 14.96 13.10
CA ASP A 206 -8.15 13.56 13.44
C ASP A 206 -8.73 12.73 12.29
N ILE A 207 -7.97 11.74 11.82
CA ILE A 207 -8.36 10.84 10.74
C ILE A 207 -8.54 9.45 11.31
N ILE A 208 -9.68 8.83 11.04
CA ILE A 208 -9.99 7.47 11.45
C ILE A 208 -10.07 6.61 10.18
N ALA A 209 -9.16 5.64 10.09
CA ALA A 209 -9.16 4.71 8.98
C ALA A 209 -10.08 3.52 9.26
N PHE A 210 -10.94 3.19 8.30
CA PHE A 210 -11.84 2.05 8.36
C PHE A 210 -11.39 0.99 7.36
N MET A 211 -10.85 -0.10 7.90
CA MET A 211 -10.26 -1.21 7.16
C MET A 211 -11.02 -2.51 7.37
N GLY A 212 -10.93 -3.41 6.40
CA GLY A 212 -11.52 -4.74 6.47
C GLY A 212 -12.46 -5.01 5.31
N GLN A 213 -13.57 -5.71 5.57
CA GLN A 213 -14.48 -6.19 4.52
C GLN A 213 -15.87 -5.52 4.51
N SER A 214 -16.91 -6.23 4.06
CA SER A 214 -18.23 -5.66 3.76
C SER A 214 -18.91 -5.03 4.97
N ASN A 215 -18.80 -5.61 6.17
CA ASN A 215 -19.33 -4.97 7.38
C ASN A 215 -18.58 -3.68 7.77
N SER A 216 -17.29 -3.57 7.44
CA SER A 216 -16.55 -2.30 7.58
C SER A 216 -17.03 -1.25 6.59
N LEU A 217 -17.25 -1.66 5.34
CA LEU A 217 -17.76 -0.80 4.28
C LEU A 217 -19.20 -0.35 4.54
N GLY A 218 -19.95 -1.19 5.25
CA GLY A 218 -21.36 -1.02 5.51
C GLY A 218 -22.23 -1.81 4.52
N ASP A 219 -23.26 -2.44 5.06
CA ASP A 219 -24.35 -3.06 4.29
C ASP A 219 -25.74 -2.63 4.81
N GLY A 220 -25.77 -1.61 5.68
CA GLY A 220 -27.00 -1.11 6.30
C GLY A 220 -27.90 -0.34 5.33
N SER A 221 -29.19 -0.26 5.66
CA SER A 221 -30.15 0.53 4.90
C SER A 221 -29.86 2.02 5.00
N LEU A 222 -29.74 2.71 3.87
CA LEU A 222 -29.59 4.18 3.84
C LEU A 222 -30.83 4.91 4.39
N VAL A 223 -32.01 4.28 4.36
CA VAL A 223 -33.25 4.88 4.91
C VAL A 223 -33.18 4.98 6.43
N GLU A 224 -32.38 4.13 7.06
CA GLU A 224 -32.19 4.05 8.51
C GLU A 224 -30.91 4.76 8.97
N ALA A 225 -30.15 5.37 8.05
CA ALA A 225 -28.97 6.14 8.39
C ALA A 225 -29.35 7.32 9.29
N PRO A 226 -28.62 7.56 10.39
CA PRO A 226 -28.91 8.66 11.29
C PRO A 226 -28.55 10.00 10.65
N SER A 227 -29.11 11.08 11.19
CA SER A 227 -28.57 12.42 10.96
C SER A 227 -27.38 12.67 11.88
N TYR A 228 -26.30 13.21 11.33
CA TYR A 228 -25.11 13.56 12.11
C TYR A 228 -25.25 14.94 12.75
N THR A 229 -24.79 15.09 13.98
CA THR A 229 -24.86 16.37 14.70
C THR A 229 -23.72 17.31 14.28
N HIS A 230 -22.59 16.75 13.83
CA HIS A 230 -21.40 17.48 13.45
C HIS A 230 -21.11 17.41 11.95
N ALA A 231 -20.35 18.39 11.46
CA ALA A 231 -19.91 18.47 10.07
C ALA A 231 -18.68 17.57 9.82
N ILE A 232 -18.91 16.26 9.84
CA ILE A 232 -17.88 15.23 9.59
C ILE A 232 -17.32 15.37 8.18
N LYS A 233 -16.06 14.94 8.01
CA LYS A 233 -15.36 14.95 6.73
C LYS A 233 -15.04 13.55 6.24
N LEU A 234 -14.74 13.46 4.95
CA LEU A 234 -14.32 12.24 4.27
C LEU A 234 -13.04 12.52 3.49
N LEU A 235 -12.04 11.65 3.62
CA LEU A 235 -10.94 11.54 2.66
C LEU A 235 -11.24 10.31 1.83
N SER A 236 -11.81 10.50 0.65
CA SER A 236 -12.39 9.42 -0.15
C SER A 236 -11.32 8.47 -0.70
N LYS A 237 -11.77 7.37 -1.33
CA LYS A 237 -10.86 6.46 -2.05
C LYS A 237 -10.20 7.11 -3.27
N ASP A 238 -10.74 8.23 -3.76
CA ASP A 238 -10.07 9.11 -4.70
C ASP A 238 -9.31 10.19 -3.91
N LEU A 239 -8.09 9.83 -3.50
CA LEU A 239 -7.25 10.71 -2.68
C LEU A 239 -6.99 12.06 -3.36
N SER A 240 -7.10 12.14 -4.70
CA SER A 240 -6.86 13.36 -5.45
C SER A 240 -7.94 14.44 -5.23
N GLN A 241 -9.12 14.05 -4.74
CA GLN A 241 -10.18 14.99 -4.35
C GLN A 241 -9.90 15.66 -2.99
N GLY A 242 -8.95 15.12 -2.22
CA GLY A 242 -8.64 15.62 -0.89
C GLY A 242 -9.78 15.38 0.09
N ILE A 243 -9.98 16.33 1.01
CA ILE A 243 -11.02 16.23 2.03
C ILE A 243 -12.32 16.86 1.53
N GLU A 244 -13.40 16.09 1.63
CA GLU A 244 -14.75 16.51 1.30
C GLU A 244 -15.71 16.39 2.50
N ASN A 245 -16.94 16.84 2.32
CA ASN A 245 -17.98 16.64 3.33
C ASN A 245 -18.41 15.17 3.35
N TYR A 246 -18.53 14.60 4.54
CA TYR A 246 -19.03 13.24 4.69
C TYR A 246 -20.51 13.17 4.31
N ILE A 247 -20.85 12.18 3.50
CA ILE A 247 -22.23 11.76 3.22
C ILE A 247 -22.26 10.25 3.07
N ASP A 248 -23.35 9.60 3.49
CA ASP A 248 -23.59 8.22 3.12
C ASP A 248 -24.13 8.12 1.68
N PRO A 249 -23.72 7.10 0.93
CA PRO A 249 -22.73 6.07 1.29
C PRO A 249 -21.28 6.59 1.25
N TYR A 250 -20.54 6.45 2.35
CA TYR A 250 -19.23 7.12 2.53
C TYR A 250 -18.03 6.45 1.84
N GLY A 251 -18.22 5.26 1.27
CA GLY A 251 -17.14 4.43 0.70
C GLY A 251 -17.08 4.43 -0.81
N TYR A 252 -17.97 5.17 -1.50
CA TYR A 252 -18.04 5.21 -2.96
C TYR A 252 -17.03 6.21 -3.53
N ALA A 253 -16.27 5.78 -4.55
CA ALA A 253 -15.50 6.67 -5.38
C ALA A 253 -15.66 6.25 -6.84
N ALA A 254 -15.94 7.20 -7.73
CA ALA A 254 -16.01 6.91 -9.16
C ALA A 254 -14.63 6.57 -9.75
N ASN A 255 -13.57 7.19 -9.22
CA ASN A 255 -12.20 7.05 -9.70
C ASN A 255 -11.21 6.78 -8.54
N PRO A 256 -11.32 5.65 -7.82
CA PRO A 256 -10.42 5.34 -6.71
C PRO A 256 -8.96 5.35 -7.15
N THR A 257 -8.09 5.96 -6.33
CA THR A 257 -6.65 6.08 -6.60
C THR A 257 -5.99 4.71 -6.79
N PHE A 258 -6.39 3.72 -6.01
CA PHE A 258 -5.95 2.32 -6.14
C PHE A 258 -7.12 1.43 -6.57
N ALA A 259 -7.46 1.46 -7.86
CA ALA A 259 -8.76 1.03 -8.38
C ALA A 259 -9.30 -0.32 -7.88
N ASN A 260 -8.92 -1.46 -8.49
CA ASN A 260 -9.48 -2.78 -8.11
C ASN A 260 -9.02 -3.25 -6.73
N LEU A 261 -8.16 -2.48 -6.05
CA LEU A 261 -7.72 -2.75 -4.69
C LEU A 261 -8.71 -2.19 -3.65
N PHE A 262 -9.49 -1.16 -4.00
CA PHE A 262 -10.52 -0.56 -3.14
C PHE A 262 -11.89 -0.38 -3.79
N ASN A 263 -12.08 -0.76 -5.05
CA ASN A 263 -13.36 -0.58 -5.72
C ASN A 263 -14.45 -1.40 -5.00
N SER A 264 -15.49 -0.71 -4.56
CA SER A 264 -16.70 -1.31 -4.03
C SER A 264 -17.89 -0.57 -4.60
N THR A 265 -18.85 -1.30 -5.14
CA THR A 265 -20.11 -0.74 -5.66
C THR A 265 -21.17 -0.55 -4.58
N ASN A 266 -20.84 -0.78 -3.30
CA ASN A 266 -21.83 -0.80 -2.23
C ASN A 266 -22.21 0.62 -1.81
N ASN A 267 -23.41 1.04 -2.23
CA ASN A 267 -24.01 2.32 -1.90
C ASN A 267 -24.89 2.18 -0.65
N LYS A 268 -24.30 1.80 0.49
CA LYS A 268 -25.04 1.47 1.72
C LYS A 268 -24.49 2.21 2.94
N PHE A 269 -25.26 2.17 4.03
CA PHE A 269 -24.91 2.81 5.30
C PHE A 269 -23.81 2.03 6.02
N SER A 270 -22.88 2.75 6.64
CA SER A 270 -21.81 2.20 7.49
C SER A 270 -21.78 2.84 8.87
N TYR A 271 -21.09 2.21 9.82
CA TYR A 271 -20.81 2.81 11.11
C TYR A 271 -19.78 3.96 11.07
N GLY A 272 -19.11 4.21 9.94
CA GLY A 272 -18.02 5.19 9.84
C GLY A 272 -18.43 6.61 10.24
N GLY A 273 -19.61 7.05 9.79
CA GLY A 273 -20.15 8.36 10.14
C GLY A 273 -20.57 8.44 11.59
N VAL A 274 -21.14 7.36 12.14
CA VAL A 274 -21.51 7.28 13.57
C VAL A 274 -20.27 7.43 14.46
N VAL A 275 -19.21 6.68 14.13
CA VAL A 275 -17.92 6.76 14.84
C VAL A 275 -17.36 8.18 14.78
N CYS A 276 -17.31 8.77 13.58
CA CYS A 276 -16.73 10.10 13.40
C CYS A 276 -17.55 11.21 14.07
N ASP A 277 -18.89 11.13 14.07
CA ASP A 277 -19.76 12.09 14.76
C ASP A 277 -19.50 12.08 16.27
N ALA A 278 -19.46 10.88 16.86
CA ALA A 278 -19.25 10.68 18.28
C ALA A 278 -17.84 11.13 18.72
N VAL A 279 -16.79 10.73 17.98
CA VAL A 279 -15.42 11.16 18.26
C VAL A 279 -15.28 12.68 18.14
N MET A 280 -15.91 13.30 17.13
CA MET A 280 -15.91 14.77 16.99
C MET A 280 -16.63 15.45 18.15
N GLY A 281 -17.75 14.90 18.62
CA GLY A 281 -18.48 15.42 19.79
C GLY A 281 -17.68 15.36 21.09
N ILE A 282 -16.88 14.30 21.29
CA ILE A 282 -16.05 14.12 22.48
C ILE A 282 -14.79 15.01 22.43
N THR A 283 -14.12 15.05 21.27
CA THR A 283 -12.80 15.70 21.15
C THR A 283 -12.87 17.16 20.74
N GLY A 284 -13.97 17.60 20.12
CA GLY A 284 -14.12 18.92 19.51
C GLY A 284 -13.23 19.14 18.28
N ARG A 285 -12.61 18.09 17.74
CA ARG A 285 -11.65 18.16 16.62
C ARG A 285 -12.31 17.73 15.32
N GLU A 286 -11.90 18.36 14.21
CA GLU A 286 -12.38 17.95 12.89
C GLU A 286 -12.03 16.48 12.67
N THR A 287 -13.05 15.65 12.48
CA THR A 287 -12.88 14.20 12.32
C THR A 287 -13.16 13.80 10.88
N VAL A 288 -12.24 13.04 10.30
CA VAL A 288 -12.28 12.60 8.91
C VAL A 288 -12.35 11.08 8.84
N ALA A 289 -13.36 10.56 8.16
CA ALA A 289 -13.42 9.15 7.81
C ALA A 289 -12.49 8.86 6.64
N LEU A 290 -11.76 7.74 6.70
CA LEU A 290 -10.92 7.25 5.61
C LEU A 290 -11.29 5.79 5.29
N PRO A 291 -12.08 5.53 4.23
CA PRO A 291 -12.44 4.18 3.82
C PRO A 291 -11.26 3.49 3.13
N VAL A 292 -10.79 2.41 3.74
CA VAL A 292 -9.72 1.53 3.23
C VAL A 292 -10.19 0.08 3.35
N ASN A 293 -11.44 -0.16 2.97
CA ASN A 293 -12.16 -1.43 3.10
C ASN A 293 -12.62 -1.95 1.73
N MET A 294 -12.80 -3.26 1.63
CA MET A 294 -13.22 -3.95 0.41
C MET A 294 -14.02 -5.21 0.75
N GLY A 295 -15.26 -5.31 0.25
CA GLY A 295 -16.10 -6.48 0.48
C GLY A 295 -15.52 -7.78 -0.10
N GLY A 296 -15.83 -8.91 0.55
CA GLY A 296 -15.50 -10.25 0.04
C GLY A 296 -14.02 -10.66 0.15
N THR A 297 -13.25 -9.98 0.98
CA THR A 297 -11.81 -10.24 1.14
C THR A 297 -11.48 -10.96 2.45
N GLY A 298 -10.58 -11.96 2.38
CA GLY A 298 -9.96 -12.60 3.53
C GLY A 298 -8.69 -11.90 4.03
N LEU A 299 -8.26 -12.16 5.25
CA LEU A 299 -6.94 -11.78 5.76
C LEU A 299 -5.87 -12.80 5.35
N VAL A 300 -6.16 -14.10 5.42
CA VAL A 300 -5.15 -15.14 5.28
C VAL A 300 -4.79 -15.42 3.83
N ASP A 301 -5.73 -15.28 2.90
CA ASP A 301 -5.45 -15.44 1.47
C ASP A 301 -4.43 -14.38 1.00
N PRO A 302 -3.26 -14.78 0.46
CA PRO A 302 -2.24 -13.86 -0.06
C PRO A 302 -2.73 -12.95 -1.19
N ALA A 303 -3.80 -13.33 -1.91
CA ALA A 303 -4.44 -12.47 -2.91
C ALA A 303 -5.28 -11.35 -2.28
N ASN A 304 -5.48 -11.39 -0.95
CA ASN A 304 -6.33 -10.47 -0.21
C ASN A 304 -5.60 -9.44 0.68
N TRP A 305 -5.78 -9.44 2.00
CA TRP A 305 -5.07 -8.52 2.91
C TRP A 305 -3.77 -9.12 3.46
N GLY A 306 -3.52 -10.41 3.24
CA GLY A 306 -2.39 -11.11 3.81
C GLY A 306 -1.04 -10.55 3.35
N VAL A 307 -0.06 -10.59 4.24
CA VAL A 307 1.34 -10.51 3.81
C VAL A 307 1.67 -11.84 3.14
N ILE A 308 2.23 -11.82 1.92
CA ILE A 308 2.51 -13.05 1.15
C ILE A 308 3.52 -13.92 1.91
N SER A 309 4.49 -13.28 2.56
CA SER A 309 5.34 -13.91 3.56
C SER A 309 5.93 -12.87 4.50
N GLU A 310 5.99 -13.17 5.80
CA GLU A 310 6.70 -12.37 6.81
C GLU A 310 7.50 -13.34 7.70
N VAL A 311 8.75 -13.60 7.34
CA VAL A 311 9.67 -14.44 8.11
C VAL A 311 11.00 -13.71 8.32
N THR A 312 11.80 -14.15 9.27
CA THR A 312 13.09 -13.50 9.55
C THR A 312 13.97 -13.44 8.29
N GLY A 313 14.17 -12.23 7.76
CA GLY A 313 14.99 -11.97 6.58
C GLY A 313 14.29 -12.09 5.22
N GLN A 314 12.99 -12.39 5.19
CA GLN A 314 12.17 -12.33 3.98
C GLN A 314 10.78 -11.77 4.32
N SER A 315 10.39 -10.70 3.62
CA SER A 315 9.06 -10.13 3.72
C SER A 315 8.58 -9.75 2.34
N VAL A 316 7.36 -10.15 1.97
CA VAL A 316 6.74 -9.86 0.67
C VAL A 316 5.33 -9.36 0.90
N MET A 317 5.07 -8.11 0.54
CA MET A 317 3.78 -7.45 0.72
C MET A 317 2.95 -7.56 -0.55
N ASN A 318 1.68 -7.99 -0.44
CA ASN A 318 0.78 -7.94 -1.59
C ASN A 318 0.36 -6.49 -1.92
N GLU A 319 -0.32 -6.32 -3.04
CA GLU A 319 -0.67 -4.99 -3.57
C GLU A 319 -1.75 -4.29 -2.77
N ARG A 320 -2.71 -5.04 -2.20
CA ARG A 320 -3.79 -4.45 -1.41
C ARG A 320 -3.27 -3.91 -0.08
N SER A 321 -2.41 -4.67 0.59
CA SER A 321 -1.70 -4.22 1.79
C SER A 321 -0.87 -2.98 1.50
N TYR A 322 -0.14 -2.96 0.38
CA TYR A 322 0.57 -1.74 -0.01
C TYR A 322 -0.34 -0.56 -0.27
N ALA A 323 -1.42 -0.74 -1.02
CA ALA A 323 -2.37 0.32 -1.30
C ALA A 323 -2.95 0.87 0.01
N ALA A 324 -3.21 -0.01 0.98
CA ALA A 324 -3.71 0.36 2.29
C ALA A 324 -2.68 1.16 3.08
N ILE A 325 -1.46 0.65 3.21
CA ILE A 325 -0.36 1.35 3.86
C ILE A 325 -0.09 2.72 3.21
N LYS A 326 -0.11 2.78 1.88
CA LYS A 326 0.12 4.03 1.16
C LYS A 326 -1.02 5.01 1.34
N THR A 327 -2.26 4.53 1.41
CA THR A 327 -3.45 5.34 1.73
C THR A 327 -3.34 5.91 3.14
N LEU A 328 -2.96 5.10 4.13
CA LEU A 328 -2.73 5.57 5.51
C LEU A 328 -1.59 6.60 5.60
N GLN A 329 -0.47 6.37 4.91
CA GLN A 329 0.63 7.35 4.86
C GLN A 329 0.23 8.65 4.15
N THR A 330 -0.62 8.55 3.14
CA THR A 330 -1.17 9.72 2.44
C THR A 330 -2.09 10.52 3.37
N ALA A 331 -2.98 9.83 4.09
CA ALA A 331 -3.84 10.45 5.07
C ALA A 331 -3.07 11.21 6.17
N GLN A 332 -1.93 10.69 6.62
CA GLN A 332 -1.07 11.38 7.61
C GLN A 332 -0.55 12.75 7.16
N GLN A 333 -0.64 13.10 5.87
CA GLN A 333 -0.34 14.45 5.40
C GLN A 333 -1.51 15.42 5.52
N PHE A 334 -2.73 14.91 5.67
CA PHE A 334 -3.90 15.75 5.88
C PHE A 334 -4.11 16.04 7.38
N GLY A 335 -3.70 15.15 8.28
CA GLY A 335 -3.88 15.32 9.71
C GLY A 335 -3.34 14.15 10.52
N ASN A 336 -3.75 14.05 11.78
CA ASN A 336 -3.28 12.99 12.66
C ASN A 336 -4.08 11.71 12.39
N LEU A 337 -3.42 10.63 11.99
CA LEU A 337 -4.05 9.31 11.96
C LEU A 337 -4.32 8.86 13.40
N LYS A 338 -5.55 9.06 13.86
CA LYS A 338 -5.99 8.90 15.25
C LYS A 338 -6.20 7.44 15.61
N ALA A 339 -6.77 6.66 14.70
CA ALA A 339 -7.01 5.24 14.88
C ALA A 339 -7.11 4.50 13.53
N VAL A 340 -6.84 3.20 13.57
CA VAL A 340 -7.17 2.24 12.50
C VAL A 340 -8.19 1.26 13.05
N VAL A 341 -9.39 1.23 12.46
CA VAL A 341 -10.44 0.25 12.76
C VAL A 341 -10.34 -0.90 11.77
N TRP A 342 -10.21 -2.13 12.26
CA TRP A 342 -10.11 -3.35 11.47
C TRP A 342 -11.31 -4.26 11.72
N HIS A 343 -12.21 -4.38 10.75
CA HIS A 343 -13.40 -5.22 10.83
C HIS A 343 -13.43 -6.22 9.67
N GLN A 344 -12.93 -7.43 9.95
CA GLN A 344 -12.79 -8.50 8.97
C GLN A 344 -12.72 -9.85 9.67
N GLY A 345 -13.12 -10.92 8.99
CA GLY A 345 -12.88 -12.32 9.37
C GLY A 345 -13.85 -13.30 8.73
N GLU A 346 -14.98 -12.82 8.20
CA GLU A 346 -16.06 -13.65 7.68
C GLU A 346 -15.62 -14.47 6.47
N THR A 347 -14.82 -13.89 5.56
CA THR A 347 -14.29 -14.61 4.40
C THR A 347 -13.32 -15.74 4.81
N ASP A 348 -12.51 -15.51 5.84
CA ASP A 348 -11.60 -16.55 6.37
C ASP A 348 -12.39 -17.65 7.09
N ALA A 349 -13.43 -17.27 7.84
CA ALA A 349 -14.36 -18.21 8.46
C ALA A 349 -15.10 -19.08 7.44
N ALA A 350 -15.52 -18.51 6.31
CA ALA A 350 -16.12 -19.25 5.19
C ALA A 350 -15.11 -20.21 4.53
N SER A 351 -13.84 -19.82 4.49
CA SER A 351 -12.75 -20.60 3.91
C SER A 351 -12.18 -21.67 4.85
N GLY A 352 -12.69 -21.79 6.08
CA GLY A 352 -12.23 -22.78 7.06
C GLY A 352 -10.87 -22.47 7.67
N VAL A 353 -10.46 -21.21 7.68
CA VAL A 353 -9.24 -20.76 8.35
C VAL A 353 -9.40 -20.95 9.86
N SER A 354 -8.42 -21.54 10.52
CA SER A 354 -8.43 -21.66 11.97
C SER A 354 -8.17 -20.32 12.67
N GLY A 355 -8.75 -20.13 13.86
CA GLY A 355 -8.50 -18.94 14.68
C GLY A 355 -7.01 -18.68 14.95
N ALA A 356 -6.22 -19.73 15.16
CA ALA A 356 -4.77 -19.61 15.37
C ALA A 356 -4.02 -19.08 14.14
N ASN A 357 -4.37 -19.55 12.94
CA ASN A 357 -3.76 -19.07 11.71
C ASN A 357 -4.16 -17.60 11.47
N TYR A 358 -5.44 -17.27 11.66
CA TYR A 358 -5.93 -15.90 11.54
C TYR A 358 -5.19 -14.94 12.50
N ALA A 359 -5.05 -15.29 13.78
CA ALA A 359 -4.35 -14.46 14.76
C ALA A 359 -2.86 -14.27 14.42
N SER A 360 -2.20 -15.30 13.88
CA SER A 360 -0.81 -15.20 13.41
C SER A 360 -0.69 -14.20 12.26
N VAL A 361 -1.52 -14.34 11.21
CA VAL A 361 -1.48 -13.43 10.06
C VAL A 361 -1.92 -12.01 10.45
N LEU A 362 -2.85 -11.86 11.39
CA LEU A 362 -3.25 -10.55 11.93
C LEU A 362 -2.08 -9.85 12.64
N THR A 363 -1.27 -10.62 13.39
CA THR A 363 -0.05 -10.09 14.02
C THR A 363 0.92 -9.58 12.97
N ASP A 364 1.16 -10.35 11.89
CA ASP A 364 2.06 -9.94 10.81
C ASP A 364 1.54 -8.70 10.07
N PHE A 365 0.23 -8.66 9.82
CA PHE A 365 -0.42 -7.50 9.21
C PHE A 365 -0.30 -6.24 10.08
N TYR A 366 -0.51 -6.35 11.39
CA TYR A 366 -0.36 -5.22 12.31
C TYR A 366 1.11 -4.78 12.45
N ASN A 367 2.06 -5.72 12.41
CA ASN A 367 3.49 -5.39 12.36
C ASN A 367 3.83 -4.58 11.10
N VAL A 368 3.25 -4.94 9.95
CA VAL A 368 3.40 -4.17 8.70
C VAL A 368 2.80 -2.78 8.84
N ILE A 369 1.57 -2.64 9.35
CA ILE A 369 0.95 -1.35 9.63
C ILE A 369 1.89 -0.49 10.47
N ARG A 370 2.33 -0.97 11.64
CA ARG A 370 3.18 -0.22 12.55
C ARG A 370 4.51 0.21 11.98
N ARG A 371 5.15 -0.66 11.20
CA ARG A 371 6.42 -0.36 10.52
C ARG A 371 6.31 0.86 9.60
N HIS A 372 5.13 1.07 9.02
CA HIS A 372 4.92 2.09 7.99
C HIS A 372 4.16 3.33 8.47
N VAL A 373 3.25 3.22 9.44
CA VAL A 373 2.41 4.33 9.91
C VAL A 373 2.67 4.72 11.37
N GLY A 374 3.52 3.98 12.10
CA GLY A 374 3.87 4.25 13.49
C GLY A 374 2.94 3.56 14.50
N ASN A 375 3.03 3.96 15.77
CA ASN A 375 2.28 3.35 16.88
C ASN A 375 0.86 3.91 17.00
N VAL A 376 0.10 3.91 15.90
CA VAL A 376 -1.31 4.33 15.89
C VAL A 376 -2.15 3.28 16.64
N PRO A 377 -3.15 3.68 17.45
CA PRO A 377 -4.13 2.77 18.03
C PRO A 377 -4.84 1.93 16.96
N ILE A 378 -4.94 0.63 17.18
CA ILE A 378 -5.68 -0.28 16.30
C ILE A 378 -6.86 -0.85 17.06
N ILE A 379 -8.06 -0.72 16.49
CA ILE A 379 -9.31 -1.25 17.04
C ILE A 379 -9.72 -2.46 16.19
N THR A 380 -9.60 -3.66 16.74
CA THR A 380 -10.11 -4.87 16.06
C THR A 380 -11.57 -5.08 16.42
N ILE A 381 -12.40 -5.31 15.41
CA ILE A 381 -13.78 -5.72 15.62
C ILE A 381 -13.84 -7.25 15.58
N ALA A 382 -14.21 -7.86 16.70
CA ALA A 382 -14.55 -9.27 16.71
C ALA A 382 -15.91 -9.47 16.03
N LEU A 383 -16.04 -10.53 15.23
CA LEU A 383 -17.24 -10.81 14.43
C LEU A 383 -18.52 -10.81 15.28
N HIS A 384 -19.65 -10.53 14.64
CA HIS A 384 -20.98 -10.64 15.25
C HIS A 384 -21.42 -12.11 15.38
N ASP A 385 -22.68 -12.37 15.70
CA ASP A 385 -23.19 -13.72 15.92
C ASP A 385 -23.13 -14.57 14.64
N GLU A 386 -22.86 -15.88 14.78
CA GLU A 386 -22.68 -16.76 13.62
C GLU A 386 -23.93 -16.78 12.70
N PRO A 387 -23.78 -16.52 11.39
CA PRO A 387 -24.89 -16.63 10.45
C PRO A 387 -25.40 -18.09 10.34
N PRO A 388 -26.66 -18.32 9.94
CA PRO A 388 -27.26 -19.66 9.95
C PRO A 388 -26.55 -20.73 9.11
N SER A 389 -25.78 -20.35 8.09
CA SER A 389 -25.04 -21.29 7.23
C SER A 389 -23.92 -20.59 6.47
N GLY A 390 -23.02 -21.38 5.88
CA GLY A 390 -21.99 -20.90 4.95
C GLY A 390 -20.61 -20.63 5.58
N TYR A 391 -20.46 -20.87 6.87
CA TYR A 391 -19.22 -20.61 7.62
C TYR A 391 -18.75 -21.87 8.34
N LEU A 392 -17.45 -22.15 8.27
CA LEU A 392 -16.85 -23.38 8.79
C LEU A 392 -16.19 -23.15 10.15
N THR A 393 -15.65 -21.96 10.36
CA THR A 393 -14.82 -21.62 11.53
C THR A 393 -15.18 -20.26 12.13
N TRP A 394 -16.44 -19.80 12.01
CA TRP A 394 -16.86 -18.49 12.51
C TRP A 394 -16.53 -18.26 14.00
N ASN A 395 -16.95 -19.20 14.86
CA ASN A 395 -16.71 -19.11 16.30
C ASN A 395 -15.22 -19.20 16.64
N ASP A 396 -14.43 -19.94 15.86
CA ASP A 396 -12.97 -20.01 16.06
C ASP A 396 -12.31 -18.65 15.76
N ILE A 397 -12.69 -18.01 14.65
CA ILE A 397 -12.21 -16.68 14.27
C ILE A 397 -12.67 -15.63 15.29
N GLN A 398 -13.95 -15.62 15.65
CA GLN A 398 -14.50 -14.68 16.63
C GLN A 398 -13.81 -14.83 18.00
N THR A 399 -13.60 -16.06 18.46
CA THR A 399 -12.87 -16.35 19.71
C THR A 399 -11.43 -15.86 19.64
N ALA A 400 -10.74 -16.13 18.52
CA ALA A 400 -9.37 -15.65 18.32
C ALA A 400 -9.28 -14.12 18.32
N GLN A 401 -10.25 -13.42 17.72
CA GLN A 401 -10.31 -11.96 17.73
C GLN A 401 -10.57 -11.40 19.13
N LYS A 402 -11.54 -11.96 19.87
CA LYS A 402 -11.84 -11.55 21.26
C LYS A 402 -10.64 -11.74 22.20
N ALA A 403 -9.87 -12.82 22.01
CA ALA A 403 -8.68 -13.11 22.78
C ALA A 403 -7.40 -12.45 22.24
N PHE A 404 -7.48 -11.78 21.09
CA PHE A 404 -6.30 -11.20 20.43
C PHE A 404 -5.73 -10.08 21.27
N THR A 405 -4.42 -10.13 21.53
CA THR A 405 -3.71 -9.08 22.25
C THR A 405 -2.57 -8.57 21.41
N TYR A 406 -2.47 -7.25 21.33
CA TYR A 406 -1.40 -6.56 20.64
C TYR A 406 -1.10 -5.25 21.41
N PRO A 407 0.13 -4.69 21.38
CA PRO A 407 0.39 -3.44 22.09
C PRO A 407 -0.49 -2.31 21.50
N ASN A 408 -0.86 -1.27 22.26
CA ASN A 408 -1.69 -0.12 21.79
C ASN A 408 -2.84 -0.54 20.83
N HIS A 409 -3.64 -1.49 21.29
CA HIS A 409 -4.71 -2.12 20.54
C HIS A 409 -5.86 -2.46 21.49
N THR A 410 -7.07 -2.41 20.95
CA THR A 410 -8.32 -2.68 21.67
C THR A 410 -9.20 -3.56 20.81
N VAL A 411 -9.96 -4.45 21.43
CA VAL A 411 -10.97 -5.26 20.76
C VAL A 411 -12.36 -4.73 21.12
N VAL A 412 -13.20 -4.54 20.12
CA VAL A 412 -14.63 -4.28 20.27
C VAL A 412 -15.39 -5.49 19.75
N SER A 413 -16.37 -5.99 20.49
CA SER A 413 -17.16 -7.15 20.08
C SER A 413 -18.40 -6.71 19.31
N ALA A 414 -18.64 -7.30 18.14
CA ALA A 414 -19.92 -7.15 17.45
C ALA A 414 -20.94 -8.25 17.84
N GLU A 415 -20.61 -9.14 18.78
CA GLU A 415 -21.54 -10.14 19.33
C GLU A 415 -22.82 -9.47 19.86
N GLY A 416 -23.98 -10.05 19.55
CA GLY A 416 -25.29 -9.52 19.91
C GLY A 416 -25.72 -8.25 19.16
N LYS A 417 -24.91 -7.71 18.24
CA LYS A 417 -25.33 -6.61 17.36
C LYS A 417 -26.31 -7.15 16.30
N GLU A 418 -27.31 -6.35 15.97
CA GLU A 418 -28.38 -6.78 15.07
C GLU A 418 -27.87 -7.07 13.65
N ALA A 419 -28.10 -8.29 13.17
CA ALA A 419 -27.83 -8.69 11.80
C ALA A 419 -29.00 -8.36 10.87
N GLN A 420 -28.72 -8.17 9.58
CA GLN A 420 -29.75 -7.95 8.57
C GLN A 420 -30.58 -9.23 8.36
N SER A 421 -31.91 -9.12 8.53
CA SER A 421 -32.81 -10.25 8.25
C SER A 421 -32.74 -10.68 6.78
N GLY A 422 -32.53 -11.97 6.55
CA GLY A 422 -32.34 -12.57 5.22
C GLY A 422 -30.96 -12.38 4.61
N ASN A 423 -30.05 -11.69 5.32
CA ASN A 423 -28.64 -11.51 4.97
C ASN A 423 -27.82 -11.44 6.25
N GLU A 424 -27.92 -12.47 7.09
CA GLU A 424 -27.39 -12.46 8.45
C GLU A 424 -25.85 -12.44 8.48
N THR A 425 -25.17 -12.52 7.33
CA THR A 425 -23.73 -12.23 7.23
C THR A 425 -23.41 -10.77 7.55
N HIS A 426 -24.33 -9.86 7.25
CA HIS A 426 -24.13 -8.43 7.39
C HIS A 426 -24.94 -7.85 8.55
N LEU A 427 -24.39 -6.83 9.21
CA LEU A 427 -25.10 -6.08 10.25
C LEU A 427 -26.20 -5.19 9.64
N SER A 428 -27.32 -5.06 10.35
CA SER A 428 -28.37 -4.10 10.00
C SER A 428 -27.92 -2.67 10.28
N ALA A 429 -28.70 -1.66 9.86
CA ALA A 429 -28.36 -0.27 10.19
C ALA A 429 -28.33 -0.05 11.71
N THR A 430 -29.28 -0.63 12.46
CA THR A 430 -29.30 -0.60 13.93
C THR A 430 -28.02 -1.21 14.50
N GLY A 431 -27.63 -2.41 14.05
CA GLY A 431 -26.42 -3.08 14.51
C GLY A 431 -25.14 -2.28 14.21
N LEU A 432 -25.09 -1.61 13.05
CA LEU A 432 -23.97 -0.72 12.68
C LEU A 432 -23.95 0.57 13.53
N ILE A 433 -25.11 1.17 13.85
CA ILE A 433 -25.18 2.34 14.75
C ILE A 433 -24.66 1.98 16.14
N ASP A 434 -25.16 0.88 16.71
CA ASP A 434 -24.78 0.42 18.04
C ASP A 434 -23.29 0.03 18.11
N LEU A 435 -22.77 -0.61 17.07
CA LEU A 435 -21.34 -0.92 16.97
C LEU A 435 -20.49 0.35 16.80
N GLY A 436 -20.98 1.33 16.05
CA GLY A 436 -20.30 2.62 15.85
C GLY A 436 -20.09 3.38 17.15
N GLY A 437 -21.06 3.34 18.07
CA GLY A 437 -20.92 3.89 19.43
C GLY A 437 -19.77 3.24 20.20
N ASP A 438 -19.75 1.90 20.29
CA ASP A 438 -18.72 1.16 21.00
C ASP A 438 -17.31 1.40 20.44
N ILE A 439 -17.20 1.54 19.10
CA ILE A 439 -15.93 1.87 18.44
C ILE A 439 -15.47 3.28 18.81
N ALA A 440 -16.39 4.27 18.85
CA ALA A 440 -16.04 5.63 19.23
C ALA A 440 -15.54 5.71 20.68
N ASP A 441 -16.18 4.98 21.59
CA ASP A 441 -15.75 4.86 22.99
C ASP A 441 -14.34 4.25 23.06
N ALA A 442 -14.08 3.18 22.31
CA ALA A 442 -12.74 2.56 22.27
C ALA A 442 -11.65 3.48 21.70
N ILE A 443 -11.99 4.41 20.79
CA ILE A 443 -11.04 5.39 20.23
C ILE A 443 -10.75 6.54 21.22
N THR A 444 -11.68 6.82 22.13
CA THR A 444 -11.64 8.00 23.01
C THR A 444 -11.36 7.69 24.49
N ALA A 445 -11.37 6.41 24.87
CA ALA A 445 -10.85 5.91 26.14
C ALA A 445 -9.34 6.16 26.27
#